data_AF-A0A821MIR0-F1
#
_entry.id   AF-A0A821MIR0-F1
#
_cell.length_a   1.000
_cell.length_b   1.000
_cell.length_c   1.000
_cell.angle_alpha   90.00
_cell.angle_beta   90.00
_cell.angle_gamma   90.00
#
_symmetry.space_group_name_H-M   'P 1'
#
loop_
_entity.id
_entity.type
_entity.pdbx_description
1 polymer ?
#
loop_
_entity_poly.entity_id
_entity_poly.type
_entity_poly.pdbx_seq_one_letter_code
_entity_poly.pdbx_strand_id
1 'polypeptide(L)'
;MSVLQAVIQLSFWGPIILFTIGVPSVILNAIIFIGVKTFRQSPSSYYIVTQSLFDFGSLLLVFLQIFPSTSINRSSISCKLIIFFSRIVAPCALSFLGLAALDRWACTSRSAKIRQLSSIRTAHCIVSITVIFWSLVSIPILFFTI
;
A
#
# COMPACT_ATOMS: atom_id res chain seq x y z
N MET A 1 -1.55 -4.38 -34.39
CA MET A 1 -1.16 -3.42 -33.32
C MET A 1 0.28 -3.70 -32.94
N SER A 2 1.14 -2.69 -32.99
CA SER A 2 2.50 -2.83 -32.48
C SER A 2 2.50 -2.90 -30.95
N VAL A 3 3.46 -3.59 -30.34
CA VAL A 3 3.60 -3.71 -28.88
C VAL A 3 3.61 -2.33 -28.20
N LEU A 4 4.22 -1.34 -28.86
CA LEU A 4 4.26 0.04 -28.38
C LEU A 4 2.88 0.68 -28.20
N GLN A 5 1.95 0.44 -29.14
CA GLN A 5 0.59 0.98 -29.03
C GLN A 5 -0.17 0.34 -27.87
N ALA A 6 0.02 -0.95 -27.63
CA ALA A 6 -0.60 -1.63 -26.50
C ALA A 6 -0.11 -1.09 -25.15
N VAL A 7 1.20 -0.80 -25.02
CA VAL A 7 1.78 -0.21 -23.81
C VAL A 7 1.20 1.18 -23.54
N ILE A 8 1.12 2.04 -24.56
CA ILE A 8 0.59 3.40 -24.40
C ILE A 8 -0.88 3.37 -23.94
N GLN A 9 -1.70 2.50 -24.55
CA GLN A 9 -3.10 2.33 -24.16
C GLN A 9 -3.21 1.82 -22.71
N LEU A 10 -2.40 0.83 -22.32
CA LEU A 10 -2.40 0.28 -20.97
C LEU A 10 -1.94 1.31 -19.92
N SER A 11 -0.91 2.09 -20.23
CA SER A 11 -0.40 3.14 -19.33
C SER A 11 -1.41 4.26 -19.10
N PHE A 12 -2.30 4.53 -20.06
CA PHE A 12 -3.33 5.55 -19.90
C PHE A 12 -4.61 5.00 -19.26
N TRP A 13 -5.17 3.92 -19.80
CA TRP A 13 -6.46 3.37 -19.35
C TRP A 13 -6.34 2.52 -18.09
N GLY A 14 -5.23 1.81 -17.90
CA GLY A 14 -5.01 0.92 -16.76
C GLY A 14 -5.17 1.64 -15.42
N PRO A 15 -4.45 2.75 -15.18
CA PRO A 15 -4.62 3.57 -13.98
C PRO A 15 -6.05 4.11 -13.75
N ILE A 16 -6.78 4.48 -14.81
CA ILE A 16 -8.17 4.98 -14.70
C ILE A 16 -9.10 3.86 -14.22
N ILE A 17 -8.98 2.67 -14.81
CA ILE A 17 -9.76 1.48 -14.43
C ILE A 17 -9.42 1.08 -12.99
N LEU A 18 -8.13 1.03 -12.65
CA LEU A 18 -7.67 0.71 -11.29
C LEU A 18 -8.19 1.72 -10.27
N PHE A 19 -8.21 3.02 -10.59
CA PHE A 19 -8.70 4.04 -9.67
C PHE A 19 -10.22 3.93 -9.46
N THR A 20 -10.99 3.78 -10.54
CA THR A 20 -12.46 3.71 -10.48
C THR A 20 -12.99 2.46 -9.76
N ILE A 21 -12.32 1.32 -9.91
CA ILE A 21 -12.70 0.06 -9.23
C ILE A 21 -12.02 -0.06 -7.86
N GLY A 22 -10.76 0.38 -7.77
CA GLY A 22 -9.93 0.25 -6.57
C GLY A 22 -10.38 1.15 -5.42
N VAL A 23 -10.75 2.40 -5.69
CA VAL A 23 -11.19 3.32 -4.62
C VAL A 23 -12.44 2.80 -3.89
N PRO A 24 -13.52 2.36 -4.56
CA PRO A 24 -14.65 1.71 -3.89
C PRO A 24 -14.24 0.48 -3.08
N SER A 25 -13.33 -0.35 -3.62
CA SER A 25 -12.85 -1.56 -2.94
C SER A 25 -12.14 -1.23 -1.62
N VAL A 26 -11.29 -0.20 -1.62
CA VAL A 26 -10.58 0.26 -0.42
C VAL A 26 -11.55 0.87 0.59
N ILE A 27 -12.53 1.66 0.16
CA ILE A 27 -13.56 2.23 1.03
C ILE A 27 -14.37 1.12 1.70
N LEU A 28 -14.81 0.12 0.94
CA LEU A 28 -15.56 -1.02 1.47
C LEU A 28 -14.73 -1.80 2.50
N ASN A 29 -13.45 -2.06 2.22
CA ASN A 29 -12.55 -2.69 3.19
C ASN A 29 -12.45 -1.85 4.47
N ALA A 30 -12.23 -0.55 4.38
CA ALA A 30 -12.18 0.33 5.54
C ALA A 30 -13.50 0.29 6.34
N ILE A 31 -14.65 0.35 5.67
CA ILE A 31 -15.97 0.27 6.32
C ILE A 31 -16.16 -1.07 7.04
N ILE A 32 -15.78 -2.20 6.44
CA ILE A 32 -15.94 -3.52 7.05
C ILE A 32 -15.08 -3.64 8.31
N PHE A 33 -13.78 -3.31 8.20
CA PHE A 33 -12.85 -3.50 9.32
C PHE A 33 -13.01 -2.45 10.43
N ILE A 34 -13.49 -1.24 10.11
CA ILE A 34 -13.81 -0.21 11.11
C ILE A 34 -15.24 -0.40 11.67
N GLY A 35 -16.20 -0.81 10.85
CA GLY A 35 -17.62 -0.86 11.24
C GLY A 35 -18.00 -2.06 12.10
N VAL A 36 -17.35 -3.20 11.90
CA VAL A 36 -17.67 -4.44 12.63
C VAL A 36 -16.89 -4.49 13.95
N LYS A 37 -17.63 -4.37 15.07
CA LYS A 37 -17.05 -4.38 16.44
C LYS A 37 -16.14 -5.58 16.72
N THR A 38 -16.44 -6.74 16.15
CA THR A 38 -15.66 -7.99 16.30
C THR A 38 -14.25 -7.85 15.71
N PHE A 39 -14.08 -7.10 14.62
CA PHE A 39 -12.78 -6.95 13.97
C PHE A 39 -11.91 -5.88 14.63
N ARG A 40 -12.47 -4.88 15.31
CA ARG A 40 -11.70 -3.81 15.97
C ARG A 40 -10.72 -4.27 17.04
N GLN A 41 -10.93 -5.44 17.64
CA GLN A 41 -10.09 -5.94 18.73
C GLN A 41 -8.96 -6.87 18.27
N SER A 42 -8.92 -7.24 16.99
CA SER A 42 -7.89 -8.12 16.46
C SER A 42 -6.72 -7.32 15.86
N PRO A 43 -5.46 -7.64 16.20
CA PRO A 43 -4.28 -7.06 15.56
C PRO A 43 -4.24 -7.30 14.05
N SER A 44 -4.73 -8.45 13.56
CA SER A 44 -4.90 -8.73 12.13
C SER A 44 -5.70 -7.66 11.40
N SER A 45 -6.80 -7.19 11.99
CA SER A 45 -7.63 -6.14 11.39
C SER A 45 -6.89 -4.81 11.29
N TYR A 46 -6.00 -4.50 12.24
CA TYR A 46 -5.17 -3.30 12.18
C TYR A 46 -4.22 -3.33 10.97
N TYR A 47 -3.59 -4.47 10.70
CA TYR A 47 -2.78 -4.65 9.50
C TYR A 47 -3.59 -4.47 8.21
N ILE A 48 -4.82 -5.00 8.15
CA ILE A 48 -5.67 -4.90 6.95
C ILE A 48 -6.18 -3.46 6.73
N VAL A 49 -6.50 -2.73 7.81
CA VAL A 49 -6.87 -1.30 7.71
C VAL A 49 -5.67 -0.48 7.23
N THR A 50 -4.48 -0.78 7.76
CA THR A 50 -3.24 -0.10 7.34
C THR A 50 -2.89 -0.44 5.89
N GLN A 51 -3.02 -1.70 5.48
CA GLN A 51 -2.92 -2.12 4.08
C GLN A 51 -3.89 -1.33 3.20
N SER A 52 -5.16 -1.21 3.58
CA SER A 52 -6.17 -0.47 2.83
C SER A 52 -5.79 1.01 2.66
N LEU A 53 -5.23 1.65 3.70
CA LEU A 53 -4.73 3.02 3.62
C LEU A 53 -3.57 3.16 2.63
N PHE A 54 -2.64 2.19 2.64
CA PHE A 54 -1.52 2.17 1.71
C PHE A 54 -1.99 1.86 0.28
N ASP A 55 -2.94 0.95 0.07
CA ASP A 55 -3.52 0.71 -1.25
C ASP A 55 -4.21 1.96 -1.80
N PHE A 56 -4.91 2.73 -0.97
CA PHE A 56 -5.44 4.04 -1.37
C PHE A 56 -4.34 4.99 -1.86
N GLY A 57 -3.26 5.10 -1.08
CA GLY A 57 -2.10 5.92 -1.45
C GLY A 57 -1.46 5.45 -2.76
N SER A 58 -1.35 4.14 -2.97
CA SER A 58 -0.82 3.53 -4.20
C SER A 58 -1.68 3.90 -5.41
N LEU A 59 -3.01 3.74 -5.29
CA LEU A 59 -3.96 4.09 -6.34
C LEU A 59 -3.90 5.58 -6.69
N LEU A 60 -3.79 6.45 -5.67
CA LEU A 60 -3.63 7.89 -5.88
C LEU A 60 -2.33 8.21 -6.62
N LEU A 61 -1.21 7.59 -6.24
CA LEU A 61 0.09 7.82 -6.88
C LEU A 61 0.11 7.34 -8.33
N VAL A 62 -0.46 6.16 -8.61
CA VAL A 62 -0.61 5.63 -9.98
C VAL A 62 -1.50 6.53 -10.82
N PHE A 63 -2.59 7.05 -10.24
CA PHE A 63 -3.46 8.01 -10.93
C PHE A 63 -2.74 9.34 -11.23
N LEU A 64 -1.92 9.82 -10.30
CA LEU A 64 -1.10 11.03 -10.46
C LEU A 64 0.00 10.89 -11.52
N GLN A 65 0.40 9.67 -11.88
CA GLN A 65 1.36 9.42 -12.96
C GLN A 65 0.73 9.54 -14.36
N ILE A 66 -0.60 9.40 -14.48
CA ILE A 66 -1.30 9.52 -15.78
C ILE A 66 -1.15 10.92 -16.37
N PHE A 67 -1.09 11.96 -15.52
CA PHE A 67 -0.97 13.36 -15.94
C PHE A 67 0.49 13.70 -16.26
N PRO A 68 0.93 13.60 -17.53
CA PRO A 68 2.33 13.75 -17.88
C PRO A 68 2.50 15.17 -18.43
N SER A 69 3.09 16.08 -17.67
CA SER A 69 3.83 17.24 -18.21
C SER A 69 3.13 18.19 -19.20
N THR A 70 1.81 18.11 -19.43
CA THR A 70 1.16 18.92 -20.48
C THR A 70 0.76 20.33 -20.07
N SER A 71 0.92 20.72 -18.80
CA SER A 71 0.84 22.14 -18.44
C SER A 71 1.37 22.42 -17.03
N ILE A 72 2.50 23.14 -17.01
CA ILE A 72 2.89 24.13 -15.99
C ILE A 72 3.32 23.56 -14.62
N ASN A 73 4.64 23.53 -14.38
CA ASN A 73 5.28 23.48 -13.06
C ASN A 73 5.21 22.18 -12.21
N ARG A 74 5.26 20.98 -12.80
CA ARG A 74 5.77 19.83 -12.01
C ARG A 74 7.29 19.97 -11.90
N SER A 75 7.78 20.45 -10.76
CA SER A 75 9.21 20.45 -10.48
C SER A 75 9.76 19.01 -10.59
N SER A 76 11.00 18.85 -11.05
CA SER A 76 11.68 17.54 -11.07
C SER A 76 11.55 16.81 -9.73
N ILE A 77 11.53 17.58 -8.64
CA ILE A 77 11.32 17.12 -7.26
C ILE A 77 9.98 16.41 -7.09
N SER A 78 8.87 16.98 -7.58
CA SER A 78 7.53 16.37 -7.45
C SER A 78 7.44 15.02 -8.18
N CYS A 79 8.09 14.88 -9.34
CA CYS A 79 8.12 13.60 -10.06
C CYS A 79 8.92 12.55 -9.27
N LYS A 80 10.10 12.92 -8.76
CA LYS A 80 10.94 12.04 -7.92
C LYS A 80 10.21 11.59 -6.66
N LEU A 81 9.48 12.50 -6.00
CA LEU A 81 8.69 12.16 -4.82
C LEU A 81 7.56 11.17 -5.15
N ILE A 82 6.84 11.34 -6.26
CA ILE A 82 5.79 10.40 -6.65
C ILE A 82 6.38 9.00 -6.89
N ILE A 83 7.50 8.91 -7.61
CA ILE A 83 8.17 7.62 -7.87
C ILE A 83 8.68 7.00 -6.56
N PHE A 84 9.31 7.80 -5.70
CA PHE A 84 9.79 7.38 -4.39
C PHE A 84 8.65 6.82 -3.51
N PHE A 85 7.56 7.56 -3.35
CA PHE A 85 6.42 7.10 -2.56
C PHE A 85 5.76 5.87 -3.20
N SER A 86 5.67 5.78 -4.53
CA SER A 86 5.11 4.60 -5.21
C SER A 86 5.90 3.33 -4.88
N ARG A 87 7.21 3.46 -4.68
CA ARG A 87 8.13 2.37 -4.33
C ARG A 87 8.11 1.98 -2.87
N ILE A 88 7.57 2.83 -2.00
CA ILE A 88 7.34 2.52 -0.58
C ILE A 88 5.96 1.91 -0.40
N VAL A 89 4.95 2.55 -0.97
CA VAL A 89 3.55 2.31 -0.61
C VAL A 89 3.06 0.93 -1.06
N ALA A 90 3.36 0.53 -2.30
CA ALA A 90 2.96 -0.78 -2.84
C ALA A 90 3.56 -1.98 -2.07
N PRO A 91 4.89 -2.05 -1.81
CA PRO A 91 5.45 -3.17 -1.06
C PRO A 91 5.07 -3.14 0.43
N CYS A 92 4.82 -1.97 1.03
CA CYS A 92 4.25 -1.88 2.38
C CYS A 92 2.87 -2.56 2.43
N ALA A 93 1.97 -2.25 1.50
CA ALA A 93 0.64 -2.88 1.44
C ALA A 93 0.73 -4.42 1.35
N LEU A 94 1.59 -4.94 0.46
CA LEU A 94 1.82 -6.38 0.34
C LEU A 94 2.37 -6.99 1.64
N SER A 95 3.31 -6.29 2.29
CA SER A 95 3.90 -6.72 3.56
C SER A 95 2.86 -6.79 4.67
N PHE A 96 1.98 -5.80 4.77
CA PHE A 96 0.90 -5.79 5.76
C PHE A 96 -0.11 -6.91 5.54
N LEU A 97 -0.44 -7.24 4.29
CA LEU A 97 -1.29 -8.38 3.99
C LEU A 97 -0.65 -9.70 4.44
N GLY A 98 0.65 -9.89 4.19
CA GLY A 98 1.42 -11.04 4.67
C GLY A 98 1.46 -11.12 6.19
N LEU A 99 1.71 -9.99 6.87
CA LEU A 99 1.69 -9.89 8.33
C LEU A 99 0.31 -10.17 8.92
N ALA A 100 -0.76 -9.73 8.26
CA ALA A 100 -2.13 -10.04 8.69
C ALA A 100 -2.43 -11.54 8.63
N ALA A 101 -1.90 -12.25 7.62
CA ALA A 101 -2.04 -13.70 7.50
C ALA A 101 -1.21 -14.43 8.57
N LEU A 102 0.04 -13.98 8.81
CA LEU A 102 0.89 -14.52 9.87
C LEU A 102 0.28 -14.33 11.26
N ASP A 103 -0.34 -13.17 11.50
CA ASP A 103 -1.01 -12.87 12.77
C ASP A 103 -2.25 -13.78 12.99
N ARG A 104 -3.04 -14.06 11.94
CA ARG A 104 -4.14 -15.03 12.00
C ARG A 104 -3.66 -16.45 12.26
N TRP A 105 -2.56 -16.85 11.63
CA TRP A 105 -1.93 -18.14 11.91
C TRP A 105 -1.42 -18.21 13.36
N ALA A 106 -0.80 -17.14 13.86
CA ALA A 106 -0.32 -17.07 15.24
C ALA A 106 -1.48 -17.16 16.26
N CYS A 107 -2.62 -16.52 15.99
CA CYS A 107 -3.84 -16.61 16.81
C CYS A 107 -4.41 -18.03 16.89
N THR A 108 -4.31 -18.81 15.80
CA THR A 108 -4.87 -20.17 15.69
C THR A 108 -3.88 -21.25 16.13
N SER A 109 -2.63 -20.89 16.41
CA SER A 109 -1.62 -21.82 16.87
C SER A 109 -1.92 -22.38 18.27
N ARG A 110 -1.59 -23.65 18.49
CA ARG A 110 -1.76 -24.32 19.81
C ARG A 110 -0.79 -23.80 20.87
N SER A 111 0.29 -23.15 20.46
CA SER A 111 1.31 -22.63 21.38
C SER A 111 0.90 -21.30 21.99
N ALA A 112 0.75 -21.26 23.31
CA ALA A 112 0.42 -20.04 24.05
C ALA A 112 1.46 -18.90 23.83
N LYS A 113 2.74 -19.25 23.67
CA LYS A 113 3.81 -18.28 23.38
C LYS A 113 3.60 -17.58 22.05
N ILE A 114 3.23 -18.34 21.01
CA ILE A 114 2.99 -17.79 19.66
C ILE A 114 1.73 -16.91 19.67
N ARG A 115 0.69 -17.33 20.39
CA ARG A 115 -0.55 -16.55 20.53
C ARG A 115 -0.32 -15.21 21.24
N GLN A 116 0.58 -15.15 22.21
CA GLN A 116 0.93 -13.90 22.92
C GLN A 116 1.67 -12.88 22.05
N LEU A 117 2.33 -13.30 20.96
CA LEU A 117 2.98 -12.39 20.02
C LEU A 117 1.97 -11.56 19.23
N SER A 118 0.76 -12.10 19.03
CA SER A 118 -0.37 -11.42 18.39
C SER A 118 -0.98 -10.41 19.34
N SER A 119 -0.32 -9.26 19.47
CA SER A 119 -0.78 -8.12 20.27
C SER A 119 -0.82 -6.86 19.42
N ILE A 120 -1.74 -5.94 19.72
CA ILE A 120 -1.86 -4.67 19.01
C ILE A 120 -0.59 -3.81 19.14
N ARG A 121 0.11 -3.89 20.28
CA ARG A 121 1.39 -3.19 20.49
C ARG A 121 2.47 -3.72 19.57
N THR A 122 2.56 -5.04 19.43
CA THR A 122 3.46 -5.69 18.47
C THR A 122 3.12 -5.25 17.06
N ALA A 123 1.83 -5.18 16.71
CA ALA A 123 1.39 -4.78 15.38
C ALA A 123 1.81 -3.35 15.02
N HIS A 124 1.63 -2.38 15.92
CA HIS A 124 2.13 -1.02 15.70
C HIS A 124 3.65 -0.96 15.49
N CYS A 125 4.41 -1.73 16.27
CA CYS A 125 5.86 -1.79 16.16
C CYS A 125 6.29 -2.38 14.80
N ILE A 126 5.73 -3.52 14.41
CA ILE A 126 6.06 -4.20 13.14
C ILE A 126 5.66 -3.33 11.94
N VAL A 127 4.49 -2.70 11.97
CA VAL A 127 4.08 -1.76 10.90
C VAL A 127 5.09 -0.64 10.76
N SER A 128 5.50 -0.02 11.86
CA SER A 128 6.48 1.07 11.85
C SER A 128 7.84 0.61 11.30
N ILE A 129 8.34 -0.54 11.74
CA ILE A 129 9.59 -1.13 11.23
C ILE A 129 9.49 -1.40 9.72
N THR A 130 8.37 -1.94 9.26
CA THR A 130 8.15 -2.26 7.84
C THR A 130 8.17 -0.99 6.98
N VAL A 131 7.50 0.09 7.42
CA VAL A 131 7.53 1.38 6.71
C VAL A 131 8.93 1.96 6.68
N ILE A 132 9.66 1.93 7.79
CA ILE A 132 11.04 2.41 7.86
C ILE A 132 11.94 1.61 6.92
N PHE A 133 11.84 0.29 6.93
CA PHE A 133 12.62 -0.60 6.08
C PHE A 133 12.41 -0.28 4.59
N TRP A 134 11.16 -0.22 4.13
CA TRP A 134 10.87 0.11 2.73
C TRP A 134 11.24 1.54 2.34
N SER A 135 11.16 2.48 3.29
CA SER A 135 11.61 3.86 3.10
C SER A 135 13.12 3.89 2.86
N LEU A 136 13.91 3.21 3.70
CA LEU A 136 15.38 3.13 3.56
C LEU A 136 15.80 2.50 2.24
N VAL A 137 15.16 1.39 1.84
CA VAL A 137 15.40 0.71 0.56
C VAL A 137 15.11 1.62 -0.63
N SER A 138 14.15 2.54 -0.50
CA SER A 138 13.75 3.44 -1.58
C SER A 138 14.59 4.73 -1.67
N ILE A 139 15.43 5.04 -0.68
CA ILE A 139 16.27 6.26 -0.67
C ILE A 139 17.12 6.43 -1.95
N PRO A 140 17.80 5.39 -2.48
CA PRO A 140 18.63 5.54 -3.67
C PRO A 140 17.87 6.11 -4.88
N ILE A 141 16.56 5.87 -4.97
CA ILE A 141 15.70 6.33 -6.06
C ILE A 141 15.65 7.87 -6.13
N LEU A 142 15.75 8.56 -4.98
CA LEU A 142 15.78 10.02 -4.93
C LEU A 142 17.03 10.60 -5.62
N PHE A 143 18.14 9.88 -5.57
CA PHE A 143 19.43 10.31 -6.10
C PHE A 143 19.66 9.84 -7.54
N PHE A 144 19.29 8.60 -7.87
CA PHE A 144 19.63 7.96 -9.16
C PHE A 144 18.55 8.11 -10.24
N THR A 145 17.33 8.53 -9.91
CA THR A 145 16.25 8.70 -10.91
C THR A 145 16.27 10.14 -11.44
N ILE A 146 16.43 10.27 -12.76
CA ILE A 146 16.43 11.53 -13.54
C ILE A 146 15.14 11.61 -14.33
#